data_AF-A0A5K1CTZ4-F1
#
_entry.id   AF-A0A5K1CTZ4-F1
#
_cell.length_a   1.000
_cell.length_b   1.000
_cell.length_c   1.000
_cell.angle_alpha   90.00
_cell.angle_beta   90.00
_cell.angle_gamma   90.00
#
_symmetry.space_group_name_H-M   'P 1'
#
loop_
_entity.id
_entity.type
_entity.pdbx_description
1 polymer ?
#
loop_
_entity_poly.entity_id
_entity_poly.type
_entity_poly.pdbx_seq_one_letter_code
_entity_poly.pdbx_strand_id
1 'polypeptide(L)'
;SYIEMEKRLKIWINREEGSPIFHDGASMGVYSIEGHFIQEMDKQRLPFITSDTEQALLYFLPFSVQRMRRFVASKAGVVDLHRMWAVISDYIQVIANKYPYWNSTNGACHFMVTCHDW
;
A
#
# COMPACT_ATOMS: atom_id res chain seq x y z
N SER A 1 15.35 -20.53 -0.75
CA SER A 1 16.28 -19.76 0.09
C SER A 1 15.98 -18.28 -0.10
N TYR A 2 16.47 -17.41 0.79
CA TYR A 2 16.33 -15.95 0.67
C TYR A 2 16.83 -15.43 -0.70
N ILE A 3 17.99 -15.92 -1.15
CA ILE A 3 18.59 -15.56 -2.44
C ILE A 3 17.67 -15.88 -3.63
N GLU A 4 17.00 -17.04 -3.61
CA GLU A 4 16.08 -17.40 -4.69
C GLU A 4 14.79 -16.57 -4.66
N MET A 5 14.34 -16.14 -3.47
CA MET A 5 13.21 -15.22 -3.34
C MET A 5 13.57 -13.86 -3.96
N GLU A 6 14.72 -13.27 -3.66
CA GLU A 6 15.13 -11.98 -4.23
C GLU A 6 15.19 -11.98 -5.76
N LYS A 7 15.56 -13.11 -6.37
CA LYS A 7 15.60 -13.25 -7.83
C LYS A 7 14.22 -13.36 -8.47
N ARG A 8 13.34 -14.17 -7.87
CA ARG A 8 12.06 -14.57 -8.46
C ARG A 8 10.91 -13.63 -8.08
N LEU A 9 10.94 -13.11 -6.86
CA LEU A 9 9.93 -12.17 -6.40
C LEU A 9 10.10 -10.85 -7.14
N LYS A 10 8.98 -10.36 -7.68
CA LYS A 10 8.90 -9.07 -8.36
C LYS A 10 7.68 -8.34 -7.84
N ILE A 11 7.92 -7.24 -7.15
CA ILE A 11 6.88 -6.38 -6.58
C ILE A 11 6.85 -5.08 -7.37
N TRP A 12 5.68 -4.76 -7.90
CA TRP A 12 5.38 -3.46 -8.46
C TRP A 12 4.76 -2.56 -7.39
N ILE A 13 5.08 -1.28 -7.40
CA ILE A 13 4.54 -0.31 -6.44
C ILE A 13 3.52 0.57 -7.15
N ASN A 14 2.26 0.51 -6.71
CA ASN A 14 1.18 1.31 -7.28
C ASN A 14 1.29 2.76 -6.81
N ARG A 15 2.01 3.57 -7.56
CA ARG A 15 2.20 4.99 -7.23
C ARG A 15 0.95 5.80 -7.54
N GLU A 16 0.50 6.57 -6.57
CA GLU A 16 -0.41 7.68 -6.82
C GLU A 16 0.31 8.74 -7.66
N GLU A 17 -0.38 9.29 -8.67
CA GLU A 17 0.11 10.49 -9.35
C GLU A 17 -0.37 11.70 -8.53
N GLY A 18 0.54 12.55 -8.06
CA GLY A 18 0.21 13.74 -7.25
C GLY A 18 0.84 13.72 -5.86
N SER A 19 0.29 14.49 -4.92
CA SER A 19 0.71 14.47 -3.51
C SER A 19 -0.02 13.32 -2.82
N PRO A 20 0.65 12.22 -2.50
CA PRO A 20 -0.02 11.06 -1.94
C PRO A 20 -0.51 11.37 -0.53
N ILE A 21 -1.81 11.22 -0.31
CA ILE A 21 -2.46 11.61 0.94
C ILE A 21 -2.06 10.64 2.07
N PHE A 22 -1.79 9.38 1.71
CA PHE A 22 -1.51 8.28 2.63
C PHE A 22 -0.19 7.54 2.37
N HIS A 23 0.66 7.93 1.41
CA HIS A 23 1.97 7.27 1.16
C HIS A 23 3.06 7.63 2.19
N ASP A 24 2.70 7.76 3.45
CA ASP A 24 3.66 7.77 4.55
C ASP A 24 3.02 7.16 5.80
N GLY A 25 3.83 6.37 6.51
CA GLY A 25 3.46 5.83 7.81
C GLY A 25 4.23 6.54 8.91
N ALA A 26 3.76 6.41 10.16
CA ALA A 26 4.55 6.88 11.29
C ALA A 26 5.90 6.16 11.31
N SER A 27 6.99 6.91 11.46
CA SER A 27 8.35 6.37 11.62
C SER A 27 8.71 6.06 13.07
N MET A 28 7.78 6.30 14.01
CA MET A 28 8.00 6.12 15.45
C MET A 28 6.76 5.57 16.17
N GLY A 29 6.99 4.86 17.28
CA GLY A 29 5.95 4.25 18.12
C GLY A 29 5.50 2.88 17.63
N VAL A 30 4.40 2.36 18.17
CA VAL A 30 3.87 1.00 17.87
C VAL A 30 3.47 0.80 16.41
N TYR A 31 3.40 1.87 15.64
CA TYR A 31 3.02 1.89 14.23
C TYR A 31 4.22 2.00 13.27
N SER A 32 5.45 1.93 13.80
CA SER A 32 6.66 2.22 13.04
C SER A 32 6.91 1.23 11.90
N ILE A 33 6.52 -0.04 12.05
CA ILE A 33 6.83 -1.09 11.07
C ILE A 33 6.09 -0.87 9.73
N GLU A 34 4.86 -0.37 9.77
CA GLU A 34 4.09 -0.02 8.56
C GLU A 34 4.79 1.12 7.80
N GLY A 35 5.18 2.18 8.52
CA GLY A 35 5.93 3.29 7.94
C GLY A 35 7.31 2.88 7.41
N HIS A 36 8.04 2.05 8.15
CA HIS A 36 9.33 1.53 7.71
C HIS A 36 9.19 0.69 6.44
N PHE A 37 8.18 -0.19 6.36
CA PHE A 37 7.95 -1.00 5.16
C PHE A 37 7.66 -0.11 3.94
N ILE A 38 6.72 0.84 4.06
CA ILE A 38 6.40 1.79 2.97
C ILE A 38 7.66 2.53 2.52
N GLN A 39 8.45 3.05 3.47
CA GLN A 39 9.69 3.78 3.17
C GLN A 39 10.75 2.91 2.46
N GLU A 40 10.93 1.65 2.87
CA GLU A 40 11.87 0.74 2.20
C GLU A 40 11.43 0.39 0.78
N MET A 41 10.12 0.23 0.56
CA MET A 41 9.56 0.03 -0.78
C MET A 41 9.77 1.28 -1.64
N ASP A 42 9.49 2.47 -1.12
CA ASP A 42 9.61 3.74 -1.87
C ASP A 42 11.05 4.06 -2.30
N LYS A 43 12.05 3.68 -1.48
CA LYS A 43 13.47 3.81 -1.82
C LYS A 43 13.86 3.04 -3.07
N GLN A 44 13.12 1.99 -3.43
CA GLN A 44 13.36 1.16 -4.63
C GLN A 44 14.78 0.59 -4.73
N ARG A 45 15.40 0.30 -3.58
CA ARG A 45 16.76 -0.27 -3.52
C ARG A 45 16.75 -1.80 -3.41
N LEU A 46 15.58 -2.39 -3.16
CA LEU A 46 15.44 -3.82 -2.93
C LEU A 46 15.45 -4.58 -4.28
N PRO A 47 16.18 -5.70 -4.38
CA PRO A 47 16.41 -6.42 -5.65
C PRO A 47 15.15 -7.08 -6.24
N PHE A 48 14.09 -7.20 -5.43
CA PHE A 48 12.80 -7.76 -5.81
C PHE A 48 11.77 -6.68 -6.21
N ILE A 49 12.13 -5.40 -6.22
CA ILE A 49 11.27 -4.35 -6.78
C ILE A 49 11.48 -4.28 -8.30
N THR A 50 10.39 -4.20 -9.06
CA THR A 50 10.43 -4.13 -10.52
C THR A 50 9.84 -2.82 -11.04
N SER A 51 10.39 -2.31 -12.15
CA SER A 51 9.81 -1.24 -12.97
C SER A 51 9.08 -1.77 -14.21
N ASP A 52 8.93 -3.09 -14.32
CA ASP A 52 8.17 -3.77 -15.36
C ASP A 52 6.97 -4.47 -14.71
N THR A 53 5.77 -4.01 -15.05
CA THR A 53 4.50 -4.57 -14.56
C THR A 53 4.24 -5.98 -15.09
N GLU A 54 4.75 -6.36 -16.26
CA GLU A 54 4.52 -7.69 -16.84
C GLU A 54 5.27 -8.78 -16.05
N GLN A 55 6.36 -8.41 -15.40
CA GLN A 55 7.13 -9.31 -14.55
C GLN A 55 6.64 -9.35 -13.10
N ALA A 56 5.72 -8.45 -12.71
CA ALA A 56 5.28 -8.32 -11.33
C ALA A 56 4.40 -9.49 -10.89
N LEU A 57 4.76 -10.11 -9.76
CA LEU A 57 3.97 -11.15 -9.10
C LEU A 57 3.02 -10.56 -8.06
N LEU A 58 3.42 -9.45 -7.44
CA LEU A 58 2.64 -8.75 -6.42
C LEU A 58 2.62 -7.25 -6.71
N TYR A 59 1.51 -6.63 -6.32
CA TYR A 59 1.24 -5.21 -6.51
C TYR A 59 1.04 -4.57 -5.15
N PHE A 60 2.04 -3.82 -4.70
CA PHE A 60 1.99 -3.14 -3.43
C PHE A 60 1.13 -1.87 -3.53
N LEU A 61 0.22 -1.71 -2.58
CA LEU A 61 -0.58 -0.50 -2.35
C LEU A 61 0.07 0.30 -1.22
N PRO A 62 0.88 1.33 -1.55
CA PRO A 62 1.70 2.08 -0.58
C PRO A 62 0.87 3.13 0.19
N PHE A 63 -0.24 2.74 0.82
CA PHE A 63 -0.98 3.63 1.71
C PHE A 63 -0.89 3.18 3.17
N SER A 64 -0.86 4.15 4.08
CA SER A 64 -0.91 3.90 5.51
C SER A 64 -2.35 3.84 6.03
N VAL A 65 -2.73 2.67 6.59
CA VAL A 65 -3.99 2.47 7.31
C VAL A 65 -4.04 3.34 8.56
N GLN A 66 -2.91 3.47 9.27
CA GLN A 66 -2.84 4.34 10.44
C GLN A 66 -3.14 5.81 10.08
N ARG A 67 -2.55 6.31 8.98
CA ARG A 67 -2.79 7.68 8.52
C ARG A 67 -4.22 7.88 8.07
N MET A 68 -4.81 6.89 7.39
CA MET A 68 -6.22 6.89 7.02
C MET A 68 -7.14 6.95 8.23
N ARG A 69 -6.87 6.15 9.28
CA ARG A 69 -7.62 6.18 10.54
C ARG A 69 -7.56 7.55 11.20
N ARG A 70 -6.38 8.17 11.28
CA ARG A 70 -6.21 9.52 11.84
C ARG A 70 -6.97 10.57 11.03
N PHE A 71 -6.92 10.47 9.70
CA PHE A 71 -7.67 11.35 8.81
C PHE A 71 -9.18 11.26 9.05
N VAL A 72 -9.74 10.05 9.09
CA VAL A 72 -11.16 9.82 9.38
C VAL A 72 -11.54 10.33 10.77
N ALA A 73 -10.74 10.01 11.79
CA ALA A 73 -10.97 10.47 13.16
C ALA A 73 -10.95 12.00 13.27
N SER A 74 -10.02 12.67 12.60
CA SER A 74 -9.91 14.15 12.61
C SER A 74 -11.15 14.85 12.04
N LYS A 75 -11.89 14.19 11.13
CA LYS A 75 -13.07 14.73 10.47
C LYS A 75 -14.37 14.48 11.25
N ALA A 76 -14.40 13.46 12.10
CA ALA A 76 -15.61 13.01 12.79
C ALA A 76 -15.53 13.10 14.33
N GLY A 77 -14.35 13.35 14.91
CA GLY A 77 -14.10 13.28 16.35
C GLY A 77 -14.00 11.86 16.92
N VAL A 78 -14.41 10.85 16.14
CA VAL A 78 -14.35 9.41 16.46
C VAL A 78 -13.94 8.61 15.23
N VAL A 79 -13.38 7.42 15.43
CA VAL A 79 -13.12 6.48 14.33
C VAL A 79 -14.45 5.85 13.93
N ASP A 80 -14.90 6.15 12.72
CA ASP A 80 -16.07 5.52 12.09
C ASP A 80 -15.57 4.50 11.05
N LEU A 81 -15.74 3.22 11.36
CA LEU A 81 -15.32 2.13 10.49
C LEU A 81 -15.98 2.23 9.12
N HIS A 82 -17.24 2.65 9.04
CA HIS A 82 -17.95 2.77 7.76
C HIS A 82 -17.28 3.83 6.86
N ARG A 83 -16.82 4.94 7.44
CA ARG A 83 -16.05 5.96 6.70
C ARG A 83 -14.68 5.46 6.29
N MET A 84 -14.01 4.66 7.13
CA MET A 84 -12.74 4.03 6.73
C MET A 84 -12.95 3.10 5.53
N TRP A 85 -13.98 2.25 5.57
CA TRP A 85 -14.34 1.37 4.46
C TRP A 85 -14.64 2.16 3.18
N ALA A 86 -15.35 3.29 3.28
CA ALA A 86 -15.60 4.16 2.14
C ALA A 86 -14.30 4.70 1.53
N VAL A 87 -13.38 5.22 2.35
CA VAL A 87 -12.09 5.74 1.85
C VAL A 87 -11.23 4.63 1.21
N ILE A 88 -11.19 3.44 1.79
CA ILE A 88 -10.48 2.28 1.21
C ILE A 88 -11.13 1.86 -0.11
N SER A 89 -12.47 1.82 -0.17
CA SER A 89 -13.20 1.45 -1.38
C SER A 89 -12.94 2.44 -2.51
N ASP A 90 -13.01 3.74 -2.23
CA ASP A 90 -12.71 4.80 -3.20
C ASP A 90 -11.27 4.68 -3.70
N TYR A 91 -10.32 4.45 -2.79
CA TYR A 91 -8.92 4.21 -3.12
C TYR A 91 -8.75 3.04 -4.10
N ILE A 92 -9.32 1.90 -3.75
CA ILE A 92 -9.27 0.69 -4.57
C ILE A 92 -9.92 0.94 -5.94
N GLN A 93 -11.07 1.62 -6.00
CA GLN A 93 -11.73 1.95 -7.26
C GLN A 93 -10.86 2.84 -8.16
N VAL A 94 -10.16 3.83 -7.60
CA VAL A 94 -9.23 4.67 -8.35
C VAL A 94 -8.10 3.84 -8.94
N ILE A 95 -7.47 2.96 -8.14
CA ILE A 95 -6.39 2.08 -8.60
C ILE A 95 -6.91 1.10 -9.67
N ALA A 96 -8.06 0.46 -9.42
CA ALA A 96 -8.67 -0.51 -10.31
C ALA A 96 -9.02 0.07 -11.69
N ASN A 97 -9.54 1.31 -11.72
CA ASN A 97 -9.87 2.00 -12.95
C ASN A 97 -8.63 2.51 -13.69
N LYS A 98 -7.56 2.86 -12.96
CA LYS A 98 -6.33 3.40 -13.54
C LYS A 98 -5.45 2.31 -14.15
N TYR A 99 -5.43 1.12 -13.57
CA TYR A 99 -4.44 0.09 -13.91
C TYR A 99 -5.08 -1.19 -14.46
N PRO A 100 -4.82 -1.54 -15.74
CA PRO A 100 -5.42 -2.73 -16.38
C PRO A 100 -5.09 -4.06 -15.68
N TYR A 101 -3.94 -4.16 -15.01
CA TYR A 101 -3.52 -5.35 -14.28
C TYR A 101 -4.32 -5.61 -13.00
N TRP A 102 -5.14 -4.67 -12.53
CA TRP A 102 -6.08 -4.94 -11.44
C TRP A 102 -7.07 -6.05 -11.84
N ASN A 103 -7.55 -5.99 -13.08
CA ASN A 103 -8.60 -6.87 -13.60
C ASN A 103 -8.09 -8.28 -13.95
N SER A 104 -6.79 -8.48 -14.15
CA SER A 104 -6.23 -9.80 -14.50
C SER A 104 -6.30 -10.78 -13.33
N THR A 105 -6.21 -10.26 -12.10
CA THR A 105 -6.25 -11.05 -10.86
C THR A 105 -7.46 -10.73 -10.00
N ASN A 106 -8.33 -9.82 -10.48
CA ASN A 106 -9.43 -9.24 -9.71
C ASN A 106 -8.97 -8.75 -8.31
N GLY A 107 -7.78 -8.15 -8.25
CA GLY A 107 -7.17 -7.68 -7.00
C GLY A 107 -6.42 -8.73 -6.17
N ALA A 108 -6.43 -10.02 -6.51
CA ALA A 108 -5.86 -11.07 -5.65
C ALA A 108 -4.33 -10.97 -5.44
N CYS A 109 -3.61 -10.35 -6.38
CA CYS A 109 -2.16 -10.13 -6.27
C CYS A 109 -1.81 -8.76 -5.66
N HIS A 110 -2.80 -7.99 -5.22
CA HIS A 110 -2.59 -6.70 -4.57
C HIS A 110 -2.51 -6.87 -3.06
N PHE A 111 -1.60 -6.14 -2.41
CA PHE A 111 -1.43 -6.20 -0.97
C PHE A 111 -1.13 -4.84 -0.36
N MET A 112 -1.48 -4.71 0.92
CA MET A 112 -1.13 -3.60 1.78
C MET A 112 -0.53 -4.15 3.08
N VAL A 113 0.16 -3.31 3.83
CA VAL A 113 0.68 -3.66 5.16
C VAL A 113 0.00 -2.81 6.22
N THR A 114 -0.27 -3.42 7.37
CA THR A 114 -0.87 -2.73 8.51
C THR A 114 -0.13 -3.12 9.77
N CYS A 115 -0.07 -2.21 10.73
CA CYS A 115 0.27 -2.61 12.10
C CYS A 115 -0.90 -3.39 12.74
N HIS A 116 -0.57 -4.21 13.74
CA HIS A 116 -1.50 -5.11 14.42
C HIS A 116 -2.61 -4.40 15.22
N ASP A 117 -2.41 -3.13 15.60
CA ASP A 117 -3.39 -2.37 16.39
C ASP A 117 -4.35 -1.60 15.46
N TRP A 118 -5.26 -2.36 14.85
CA TRP A 118 -6.39 -1.88 14.05
C TRP A 118 -7.49 -1.30 14.94
#